data_AF-A0A6Q2Y430-F1
#
_entry.id   AF-A0A6Q2Y430-F1
#
_cell.length_a   1.000
_cell.length_b   1.000
_cell.length_c   1.000
_cell.angle_alpha   90.00
_cell.angle_beta   90.00
_cell.angle_gamma   90.00
#
_symmetry.space_group_name_H-M   'P 1'
#
loop_
_entity.id
_entity.type
_entity.pdbx_description
1 polymer ?
#
loop_
_entity_poly.entity_id
_entity_poly.type
_entity_poly.pdbx_seq_one_letter_code
_entity_poly.pdbx_strand_id
1 'polypeptide(L)'
;MVSRIEHPAGGYKKLFETCEELNEPISAVVVGVIPAWLSGSLLRLGPGMFEVGAEPFYHLFDGQALMHKFDLKNGHVTYHRKFIKTDAYVRAMTEKRVVITEFGTAAYPDPCKNIFSRFFTYFKGIEVTDNCLVNVYPVGEDFYACTETNYITKVDPDTLETVKRVDLCDYLSINGVTAHPHIESDGTVYNIGNCFGKNMSLAYNIVKIPSTQKDKSDPIAKSEVLVQLPSSERFKPSYVHSFGMTENYFVFVETPVKINLLKFLTAWSIWGTNYMDCFQSNETIGTWFHLATKDPAVYIEHKFRTSAFNLFHHINSYEDDGFIVVDLCTWKGHEFVYNYLYLANLRENWEEVKAAAMRAPQPEVRRYVLPMDVHREAQGKNLISLQYTTATAVMRSDGTIWLEPEVLFSGPRQAFEFPQINYSKFSGKNYSYAYGLGLNHFIPDRICKLNVKTKETWVWQEQDSYPSEPIFVQTPNSVEEDDGVLLSIVVNPGADQRPGFLLILNARDLTEVARAEVEVIIPVTFHGMYKP
;
A
#
# COMPACT_ATOMS: atom_id res chain seq x y z
N MET A 1 10.72 -16.06 22.57
CA MET A 1 9.47 -15.38 23.01
C MET A 1 9.78 -13.90 23.04
N VAL A 2 9.36 -13.15 22.02
CA VAL A 2 9.50 -11.68 22.06
C VAL A 2 8.53 -11.19 23.13
N SER A 3 9.01 -10.46 24.12
CA SER A 3 8.16 -9.84 25.14
C SER A 3 7.12 -8.97 24.44
N ARG A 4 5.84 -9.13 24.79
CA ARG A 4 4.77 -8.26 24.29
C ARG A 4 5.01 -6.87 24.85
N ILE A 5 5.51 -5.96 24.02
CA ILE A 5 5.60 -4.54 24.38
C ILE A 5 4.18 -3.99 24.42
N GLU A 6 3.89 -3.32 25.52
CA GLU A 6 2.61 -2.68 25.79
C GLU A 6 2.81 -1.16 25.61
N HIS A 7 1.76 -0.46 25.21
CA HIS A 7 1.78 0.98 24.94
C HIS A 7 0.83 1.76 25.86
N PRO A 8 0.89 1.58 27.21
CA PRO A 8 -0.10 2.16 28.12
C PRO A 8 -0.10 3.70 28.11
N ALA A 9 1.02 4.33 27.73
CA ALA A 9 1.12 5.78 27.57
C ALA A 9 0.27 6.33 26.42
N GLY A 10 -0.12 5.49 25.44
CA GLY A 10 -0.96 5.89 24.32
C GLY A 10 -0.29 6.88 23.35
N GLY A 11 1.05 6.88 23.27
CA GLY A 11 1.80 7.80 22.42
C GLY A 11 1.43 7.71 20.93
N TYR A 12 1.02 6.53 20.46
CA TYR A 12 0.60 6.28 19.08
C TYR A 12 -0.54 7.20 18.61
N LYS A 13 -1.31 7.81 19.52
CA LYS A 13 -2.35 8.79 19.16
C LYS A 13 -1.79 9.96 18.34
N LYS A 14 -0.52 10.33 18.54
CA LYS A 14 0.17 11.38 17.79
C LYS A 14 0.36 11.07 16.30
N LEU A 15 0.30 9.78 15.91
CA LEU A 15 0.26 9.37 14.50
C LEU A 15 -0.98 9.91 13.78
N PHE A 16 -2.04 10.20 14.53
CA PHE A 16 -3.35 10.56 14.03
C PHE A 16 -3.74 11.98 14.44
N GLU A 17 -2.78 12.90 14.60
CA GLU A 17 -3.03 14.29 14.98
C GLU A 17 -2.73 15.23 13.81
N THR A 18 -3.60 16.20 13.57
CA THR A 18 -3.43 17.19 12.51
C THR A 18 -2.14 17.98 12.72
N CYS A 19 -1.42 18.25 11.64
CA CYS A 19 -0.23 19.06 11.67
C CYS A 19 -0.24 20.13 10.56
N GLU A 20 0.53 21.19 10.76
CA GLU A 20 0.66 22.28 9.79
C GLU A 20 1.79 22.01 8.79
N GLU A 21 1.67 22.57 7.58
CA GLU A 21 2.77 22.60 6.60
C GLU A 21 3.99 23.36 7.15
N LEU A 22 5.14 23.11 6.54
CA LEU A 22 6.34 23.89 6.80
C LEU A 22 6.57 24.88 5.66
N ASN A 23 6.75 26.16 5.99
CA ASN A 23 7.03 27.20 5.00
C ASN A 23 8.38 26.97 4.29
N GLU A 24 9.36 26.46 5.02
CA GLU A 24 10.70 26.13 4.54
C GLU A 24 11.21 24.82 5.17
N PRO A 25 12.18 24.12 4.54
CA PRO A 25 12.81 22.96 5.14
C PRO A 25 13.50 23.31 6.46
N ILE A 26 13.26 22.51 7.49
CA ILE A 26 13.94 22.64 8.79
C ILE A 26 15.16 21.72 8.84
N SER A 27 16.22 22.14 9.54
CA SER A 27 17.38 21.27 9.79
C SER A 27 17.07 20.24 10.87
N ALA A 28 17.46 18.99 10.64
CA ALA A 28 17.38 17.94 11.65
C ALA A 28 18.69 17.83 12.43
N VAL A 29 18.61 17.48 13.71
CA VAL A 29 19.78 17.21 14.55
C VAL A 29 20.21 15.77 14.33
N VAL A 30 21.43 15.57 13.81
CA VAL A 30 21.96 14.24 13.50
C VAL A 30 22.68 13.65 14.71
N VAL A 31 22.30 12.43 15.08
CA VAL A 31 22.97 11.58 16.07
C VAL A 31 23.49 10.33 15.37
N GLY A 32 24.72 9.92 15.65
CA GLY A 32 25.40 8.84 14.90
C GLY A 32 26.13 9.36 13.66
N VAL A 33 26.41 8.48 12.70
CA VAL A 33 27.14 8.83 11.47
C VAL A 33 26.38 8.35 10.24
N ILE A 34 25.80 9.30 9.49
CA ILE A 34 25.13 8.99 8.23
C ILE A 34 26.17 8.51 7.20
N PRO A 35 25.96 7.36 6.53
CA PRO A 35 26.88 6.88 5.51
C PRO A 35 27.12 7.93 4.41
N ALA A 36 28.37 8.20 4.08
CA ALA A 36 28.72 9.26 3.12
C ALA A 36 28.18 9.04 1.70
N TRP A 37 27.87 7.79 1.35
CA TRP A 37 27.25 7.42 0.07
C TRP A 37 25.75 7.68 0.04
N LEU A 38 25.11 7.83 1.19
CA LEU A 38 23.67 8.07 1.31
C LEU A 38 23.40 9.56 1.10
N SER A 39 23.17 9.93 -0.15
CA SER A 39 22.80 11.27 -0.60
C SER A 39 21.58 11.14 -1.49
N GLY A 40 20.50 11.87 -1.18
CA GLY A 40 19.21 11.74 -1.85
C GLY A 40 18.05 12.14 -0.94
N SER A 41 16.83 11.97 -1.42
CA SER A 41 15.61 12.37 -0.70
C SER A 41 14.71 11.17 -0.42
N LEU A 42 14.32 10.97 0.84
CA LEU A 42 13.20 10.10 1.20
C LEU A 42 11.90 10.90 1.06
N LEU A 43 11.01 10.47 0.16
CA LEU A 43 9.67 11.03 -0.05
C LEU A 43 8.63 10.07 0.53
N ARG A 44 7.71 10.55 1.35
CA ARG A 44 6.63 9.72 1.94
C ARG A 44 5.30 10.46 1.97
N LEU A 45 4.21 9.69 1.88
CA LEU A 45 2.83 10.16 1.82
C LEU A 45 2.02 9.63 3.00
N GLY A 46 1.11 10.44 3.51
CA GLY A 46 0.16 10.06 4.55
C GLY A 46 -0.87 11.16 4.84
N PRO A 47 -1.86 10.90 5.72
CA PRO A 47 -2.81 11.90 6.15
C PRO A 47 -2.17 12.90 7.11
N GLY A 48 -2.30 14.21 6.83
CA GLY A 48 -1.78 15.28 7.69
C GLY A 48 -2.82 16.13 8.38
N MET A 49 -4.08 16.02 7.97
CA MET A 49 -5.22 16.79 8.48
C MET A 49 -6.42 15.85 8.65
N PHE A 50 -6.88 15.70 9.89
CA PHE A 50 -7.89 14.73 10.27
C PHE A 50 -9.27 15.35 10.57
N GLU A 51 -9.40 16.66 10.36
CA GLU A 51 -10.64 17.41 10.50
C GLU A 51 -10.59 18.70 9.66
N VAL A 52 -11.75 19.17 9.23
CA VAL A 52 -11.92 20.48 8.55
C VAL A 52 -12.86 21.33 9.39
N GLY A 53 -12.30 22.24 10.18
CA GLY A 53 -13.08 23.01 11.15
C GLY A 53 -13.66 22.11 12.24
N ALA A 54 -14.98 21.95 12.27
CA ALA A 54 -15.67 21.07 13.23
C ALA A 54 -16.04 19.70 12.63
N GLU A 55 -15.80 19.48 11.34
CA GLU A 55 -16.15 18.23 10.67
C GLU A 55 -14.95 17.26 10.71
N PRO A 56 -15.05 16.13 11.45
CA PRO A 56 -13.97 15.16 11.52
C PRO A 56 -13.94 14.26 10.28
N PHE A 57 -12.75 13.80 9.93
CA PHE A 57 -12.59 12.58 9.15
C PHE A 57 -12.67 11.36 10.08
N TYR A 58 -13.27 10.27 9.61
CA TYR A 58 -13.57 9.10 10.43
C TYR A 58 -12.58 7.95 10.24
N HIS A 59 -12.06 7.74 9.03
CA HIS A 59 -11.19 6.60 8.70
C HIS A 59 -9.73 7.02 8.54
N LEU A 60 -8.80 6.08 8.76
CA LEU A 60 -7.36 6.27 8.58
C LEU A 60 -6.99 6.79 7.17
N PHE A 61 -7.81 6.47 6.17
CA PHE A 61 -7.57 6.81 4.76
C PHE A 61 -8.33 8.06 4.28
N ASP A 62 -8.83 8.88 5.21
CA ASP A 62 -9.65 10.05 4.87
C ASP A 62 -8.91 11.38 5.04
N GLY A 63 -7.89 11.41 5.91
CA GLY A 63 -7.17 12.64 6.20
C GLY A 63 -6.46 13.20 4.95
N GLN A 64 -6.35 14.51 4.85
CA GLN A 64 -5.86 15.14 3.62
C GLN A 64 -4.37 14.85 3.40
N ALA A 65 -4.03 14.54 2.14
CA ALA A 65 -2.70 14.11 1.71
C ALA A 65 -1.59 15.12 2.06
N LEU A 66 -0.64 14.66 2.86
CA LEU A 66 0.56 15.37 3.25
C LEU A 66 1.78 14.64 2.69
N MET A 67 2.59 15.37 1.92
CA MET A 67 3.85 14.87 1.39
C MET A 67 4.98 15.30 2.32
N HIS A 68 5.85 14.35 2.64
CA HIS A 68 6.99 14.50 3.53
C HIS A 68 8.28 14.27 2.75
N LYS A 69 9.31 15.07 3.04
CA LYS A 69 10.67 14.90 2.50
C LYS A 69 11.70 14.97 3.61
N PHE A 70 12.52 13.93 3.72
CA PHE A 70 13.83 14.04 4.36
C PHE A 70 14.89 14.09 3.28
N ASP A 71 15.66 15.17 3.23
CA ASP A 71 16.72 15.36 2.24
C ASP A 71 18.08 15.17 2.90
N LEU A 72 18.86 14.19 2.44
CA LEU A 72 20.13 13.79 2.99
C LEU A 72 21.26 14.21 2.05
N LYS A 73 22.22 14.99 2.56
CA LYS A 73 23.36 15.46 1.76
C LYS A 73 24.56 15.72 2.63
N ASN A 74 25.69 15.08 2.32
CA ASN A 74 26.97 15.26 3.02
C ASN A 74 26.84 15.14 4.55
N GLY A 75 26.10 14.14 5.04
CA GLY A 75 25.85 13.91 6.46
C GLY A 75 24.90 14.91 7.15
N HIS A 76 24.35 15.88 6.41
CA HIS A 76 23.32 16.79 6.89
C HIS A 76 21.96 16.33 6.43
N VAL A 77 20.92 16.58 7.23
CA VAL A 77 19.55 16.21 6.92
C VAL A 77 18.63 17.40 7.12
N THR A 78 17.73 17.62 6.16
CA THR A 78 16.61 18.56 6.32
C THR A 78 15.29 17.81 6.23
N TYR A 79 14.26 18.36 6.86
CA TYR A 79 12.89 17.86 6.80
C TYR A 79 11.95 18.93 6.27
N HIS A 80 11.06 18.56 5.36
CA HIS A 80 10.05 19.45 4.81
C HIS A 80 8.74 18.69 4.59
N ARG A 81 7.60 19.40 4.66
CA ARG A 81 6.29 18.81 4.36
C ARG A 81 5.31 19.84 3.82
N LYS A 82 4.49 19.42 2.85
CA LYS A 82 3.40 20.22 2.26
C LYS A 82 2.18 19.33 1.95
N PHE A 83 0.98 19.83 2.21
CA PHE A 83 -0.25 19.24 1.71
C PHE A 83 -0.27 19.33 0.20
N ILE A 84 -0.74 18.25 -0.41
CA ILE A 84 -0.98 18.21 -1.84
C ILE A 84 -2.26 19.02 -2.11
N LYS A 85 -2.18 19.99 -3.01
CA LYS A 85 -3.27 20.91 -3.36
C LYS A 85 -4.24 20.23 -4.33
N THR A 86 -4.83 19.12 -3.89
CA THR A 86 -5.88 18.37 -4.58
C THR A 86 -7.19 19.14 -4.59
N ASP A 87 -8.15 18.77 -5.43
CA ASP A 87 -9.49 19.37 -5.40
C ASP A 87 -10.17 19.11 -4.04
N ALA A 88 -9.97 17.93 -3.43
CA ALA A 88 -10.44 17.62 -2.09
C ALA A 88 -9.92 18.64 -1.06
N TYR A 89 -8.60 18.88 -1.04
CA TYR A 89 -7.97 19.80 -0.10
C TYR A 89 -8.36 21.26 -0.37
N VAL A 90 -8.22 21.72 -1.62
CA VAL A 90 -8.47 23.11 -2.01
C VAL A 90 -9.91 23.50 -1.72
N ARG A 91 -10.87 22.63 -2.04
CA ARG A 91 -12.30 22.89 -1.76
C ARG A 91 -12.60 22.81 -0.28
N ALA A 92 -12.01 21.86 0.45
CA ALA A 92 -12.18 21.79 1.90
C ALA A 92 -11.70 23.07 2.59
N MET A 93 -10.53 23.59 2.21
CA MET A 93 -9.98 24.84 2.76
C MET A 93 -10.81 26.06 2.35
N THR A 94 -11.32 26.08 1.11
CA THR A 94 -12.13 27.20 0.58
C THR A 94 -13.51 27.26 1.25
N GLU A 95 -14.17 26.11 1.39
CA GLU A 95 -15.54 26.01 1.93
C GLU A 95 -15.58 25.76 3.44
N LYS A 96 -14.42 25.53 4.08
CA LYS A 96 -14.26 25.26 5.53
C LYS A 96 -15.12 24.09 6.03
N ARG A 97 -15.24 23.04 5.21
CA ARG A 97 -16.01 21.81 5.47
C ARG A 97 -15.48 20.67 4.60
N VAL A 98 -15.88 19.43 4.85
CA VAL A 98 -15.61 18.31 3.95
C VAL A 98 -16.51 18.43 2.71
N VAL A 99 -15.89 18.61 1.54
CA VAL A 99 -16.61 18.86 0.28
C VAL A 99 -16.68 17.63 -0.61
N ILE A 100 -15.62 16.81 -0.61
CA ILE A 100 -15.54 15.57 -1.38
C ILE A 100 -15.64 14.39 -0.41
N THR A 101 -16.44 13.38 -0.76
CA THR A 101 -16.55 12.14 0.01
C THR A 101 -15.21 11.41 -0.05
N GLU A 102 -14.65 11.12 1.12
CA GLU A 102 -13.45 10.30 1.28
C GLU A 102 -13.83 8.83 1.54
N PHE A 103 -12.83 7.98 1.78
CA PHE A 103 -13.02 6.54 1.90
C PHE A 103 -14.08 6.12 2.93
N GLY A 104 -14.00 6.62 4.16
CA GLY A 104 -14.93 6.35 5.26
C GLY A 104 -15.70 7.58 5.76
N THR A 105 -15.59 8.72 5.07
CA THR A 105 -16.25 9.99 5.44
C THR A 105 -17.07 10.52 4.27
N ALA A 106 -18.40 10.51 4.41
CA ALA A 106 -19.31 11.08 3.42
C ALA A 106 -19.32 12.62 3.51
N ALA A 107 -19.19 13.29 2.37
CA ALA A 107 -19.43 14.72 2.28
C ALA A 107 -20.93 14.98 2.12
N TYR A 108 -21.46 15.97 2.85
CA TYR A 108 -22.86 16.38 2.73
C TYR A 108 -23.01 17.69 1.96
N PRO A 109 -24.12 17.87 1.22
CA PRO A 109 -24.41 19.14 0.57
C PRO A 109 -24.56 20.26 1.60
N ASP A 110 -23.93 21.39 1.32
CA ASP A 110 -23.94 22.60 2.15
C ASP A 110 -25.35 22.90 2.72
N PRO A 111 -25.53 22.90 4.05
CA PRO A 111 -26.82 23.13 4.69
C PRO A 111 -27.35 24.55 4.47
N CYS A 112 -26.50 25.51 4.11
CA CYS A 112 -26.86 26.89 3.83
C CYS A 112 -27.35 27.12 2.38
N LYS A 113 -27.27 26.10 1.51
CA LYS A 113 -27.79 26.18 0.13
C LYS A 113 -29.31 25.94 0.10
N ASN A 114 -30.05 26.83 -0.54
CA ASN A 114 -31.49 26.67 -0.79
C ASN A 114 -31.81 25.37 -1.56
N ILE A 115 -33.00 24.80 -1.35
CA ILE A 115 -33.45 23.52 -1.94
C ILE A 115 -33.18 23.43 -3.47
N PHE A 116 -33.36 24.54 -4.20
CA PHE A 116 -33.09 24.60 -5.64
C PHE A 116 -31.60 24.43 -6.02
N SER A 117 -30.66 25.00 -5.26
CA SER A 117 -29.22 24.80 -5.51
C SER A 117 -28.71 23.43 -5.04
N ARG A 118 -29.35 22.84 -4.02
CA ARG A 118 -29.13 21.43 -3.64
C ARG A 118 -29.54 20.47 -4.76
N PHE A 119 -30.67 20.74 -5.43
CA PHE A 119 -31.13 19.95 -6.58
C PHE A 119 -30.13 20.02 -7.75
N PHE A 120 -29.62 21.20 -8.12
CA PHE A 120 -28.62 21.33 -9.19
C PHE A 120 -27.27 20.67 -8.88
N THR A 121 -26.87 20.60 -7.61
CA THR A 121 -25.63 19.91 -7.21
C THR A 121 -25.73 18.40 -7.44
N TYR A 122 -26.94 17.85 -7.34
CA TYR A 122 -27.25 16.44 -7.60
C TYR A 122 -27.11 16.04 -9.10
N PHE A 123 -27.15 17.01 -10.03
CA PHE A 123 -27.03 16.75 -11.48
C PHE A 123 -25.59 16.90 -12.01
N LYS A 124 -24.64 17.35 -11.18
CA LYS A 124 -23.21 17.17 -11.48
C LYS A 124 -22.84 15.75 -11.05
N GLY A 125 -22.22 14.99 -11.94
CA GLY A 125 -21.89 13.58 -11.71
C GLY A 125 -21.13 13.32 -10.41
N ILE A 126 -20.99 12.04 -10.05
CA ILE A 126 -20.29 11.61 -8.83
C ILE A 126 -18.86 12.18 -8.81
N GLU A 127 -18.56 13.00 -7.81
CA GLU A 127 -17.21 13.56 -7.59
C GLU A 127 -16.37 12.52 -6.84
N VAL A 128 -15.48 11.83 -7.56
CA VAL A 128 -14.52 10.86 -7.01
C VAL A 128 -13.37 11.59 -6.33
N THR A 129 -12.89 11.08 -5.19
CA THR A 129 -11.76 11.70 -4.45
C THR A 129 -10.46 11.66 -5.25
N ASP A 130 -9.72 12.77 -5.17
CA ASP A 130 -8.35 12.91 -5.63
C ASP A 130 -7.37 13.11 -4.46
N ASN A 131 -7.78 12.79 -3.24
CA ASN A 131 -6.94 12.82 -2.04
C ASN A 131 -5.81 11.77 -2.14
N CYS A 132 -4.68 12.18 -2.74
CA CYS A 132 -3.55 11.31 -3.09
C CYS A 132 -2.62 11.03 -1.88
N LEU A 133 -3.16 10.46 -0.80
CA LEU A 133 -2.46 10.28 0.48
C LEU A 133 -1.63 8.99 0.61
N VAL A 134 -1.66 8.08 -0.38
CA VAL A 134 -1.20 6.69 -0.18
C VAL A 134 0.28 6.52 -0.53
N ASN A 135 0.68 6.90 -1.75
CA ASN A 135 2.04 6.66 -2.25
C ASN A 135 2.48 7.76 -3.23
N VAL A 136 3.77 7.78 -3.55
CA VAL A 136 4.37 8.58 -4.63
C VAL A 136 5.31 7.70 -5.46
N TYR A 137 5.21 7.77 -6.79
CA TYR A 137 6.05 6.98 -7.69
C TYR A 137 6.43 7.74 -8.96
N PRO A 138 7.57 7.38 -9.60
CA PRO A 138 8.01 8.02 -10.82
C PRO A 138 7.30 7.46 -12.05
N VAL A 139 7.02 8.34 -13.02
CA VAL A 139 6.63 7.99 -14.40
C VAL A 139 7.48 8.84 -15.33
N GLY A 140 8.45 8.20 -15.99
CA GLY A 140 9.45 8.93 -16.75
C GLY A 140 10.31 9.84 -15.87
N GLU A 141 10.33 11.15 -16.17
CA GLU A 141 11.05 12.16 -15.38
C GLU A 141 10.20 12.79 -14.28
N ASP A 142 8.90 12.47 -14.24
CA ASP A 142 7.91 13.08 -13.36
C ASP A 142 7.56 12.19 -12.17
N PHE A 143 7.01 12.80 -11.10
CA PHE A 143 6.58 12.11 -9.88
C PHE A 143 5.10 12.33 -9.64
N TYR A 144 4.38 11.26 -9.28
CA TYR A 144 2.94 11.28 -9.08
C TYR A 144 2.60 10.73 -7.71
N ALA A 145 1.94 11.57 -6.90
CA ALA A 145 1.23 11.11 -5.71
C ALA A 145 -0.08 10.43 -6.13
N CYS A 146 -0.50 9.41 -5.39
CA CYS A 146 -1.68 8.64 -5.71
C CYS A 146 -2.50 8.21 -4.49
N THR A 147 -3.75 7.87 -4.80
CA THR A 147 -4.64 7.02 -3.99
C THR A 147 -5.06 5.84 -4.87
N GLU A 148 -6.22 5.24 -4.62
CA GLU A 148 -6.72 4.07 -5.36
C GLU A 148 -7.86 4.39 -6.34
N THR A 149 -7.96 5.65 -6.77
CA THR A 149 -8.95 6.13 -7.74
C THR A 149 -8.31 6.28 -9.13
N ASN A 150 -9.04 6.87 -10.07
CA ASN A 150 -8.52 7.25 -11.38
C ASN A 150 -7.67 8.53 -11.35
N TYR A 151 -7.70 9.29 -10.25
CA TYR A 151 -6.95 10.53 -10.13
C TYR A 151 -5.58 10.29 -9.50
N ILE A 152 -4.55 10.77 -10.18
CA ILE A 152 -3.19 10.90 -9.65
C ILE A 152 -2.75 12.37 -9.76
N THR A 153 -1.85 12.80 -8.88
CA THR A 153 -1.42 14.20 -8.82
C THR A 153 0.08 14.30 -9.02
N LYS A 154 0.48 14.94 -10.11
CA LYS A 154 1.88 15.28 -10.39
C LYS A 154 2.38 16.26 -9.33
N VAL A 155 3.52 15.94 -8.74
CA VAL A 155 4.18 16.72 -7.69
C VAL A 155 5.63 16.99 -8.07
N ASP A 156 6.17 18.10 -7.59
CA ASP A 156 7.60 18.39 -7.66
C ASP A 156 8.31 17.70 -6.49
N PRO A 157 9.23 16.75 -6.72
CA PRO A 157 9.88 15.98 -5.66
C PRO A 157 10.87 16.81 -4.82
N ASP A 158 11.33 17.96 -5.32
CA ASP A 158 12.34 18.78 -4.68
C ASP A 158 11.68 19.88 -3.81
N THR A 159 10.61 20.49 -4.30
CA THR A 159 9.86 21.58 -3.63
C THR A 159 8.59 21.14 -2.90
N LEU A 160 8.09 19.93 -3.20
CA LEU A 160 6.81 19.37 -2.75
C LEU A 160 5.58 20.15 -3.25
N GLU A 161 5.75 20.98 -4.29
CA GLU A 161 4.64 21.70 -4.90
C GLU A 161 3.75 20.78 -5.72
N THR A 162 2.46 21.10 -5.70
CA THR A 162 1.47 20.41 -6.54
C THR A 162 1.50 21.00 -7.94
N VAL A 163 1.69 20.16 -8.95
CA VAL A 163 1.85 20.60 -10.34
C VAL A 163 0.54 20.45 -11.11
N LYS A 164 -0.03 19.25 -11.16
CA LYS A 164 -1.19 18.95 -12.01
C LYS A 164 -1.91 17.68 -11.58
N ARG A 165 -3.24 17.71 -11.57
CA ARG A 165 -4.07 16.49 -11.51
C ARG A 165 -4.17 15.83 -12.89
N VAL A 166 -4.07 14.50 -12.92
CA VAL A 166 -4.24 13.67 -14.11
C VAL A 166 -5.39 12.69 -13.86
N ASP A 167 -6.32 12.61 -14.82
CA ASP A 167 -7.36 11.60 -14.86
C ASP A 167 -6.90 10.44 -15.75
N LEU A 168 -6.68 9.25 -15.18
CA LEU A 168 -6.23 8.09 -15.93
C LEU A 168 -7.32 7.54 -16.87
N CYS A 169 -8.60 7.85 -16.64
CA CYS A 169 -9.70 7.47 -17.53
C CYS A 169 -9.61 8.13 -18.91
N ASP A 170 -8.88 9.25 -19.04
CA ASP A 170 -8.64 9.91 -20.33
C ASP A 170 -7.72 9.09 -21.25
N TYR A 171 -6.97 8.14 -20.68
CA TYR A 171 -5.95 7.35 -21.38
C TYR A 171 -6.22 5.84 -21.37
N LEU A 172 -6.87 5.35 -20.32
CA LEU A 172 -7.04 3.92 -20.05
C LEU A 172 -8.51 3.59 -19.75
N SER A 173 -8.95 2.41 -20.18
CA SER A 173 -10.27 1.88 -19.79
C SER A 173 -10.20 1.21 -18.41
N ILE A 174 -10.18 2.04 -17.37
CA ILE A 174 -10.16 1.65 -15.95
C ILE A 174 -11.10 2.55 -15.15
N ASN A 175 -11.51 2.11 -13.96
CA ASN A 175 -12.28 2.91 -13.00
C ASN A 175 -11.38 3.52 -11.91
N GLY A 176 -10.22 2.91 -11.70
CA GLY A 176 -9.18 3.29 -10.74
C GLY A 176 -8.04 2.29 -10.83
N VAL A 177 -6.86 2.66 -10.31
CA VAL A 177 -5.67 1.80 -10.26
C VAL A 177 -5.16 1.71 -8.83
N THR A 178 -4.31 0.72 -8.55
CA THR A 178 -3.70 0.63 -7.22
C THR A 178 -2.68 1.73 -6.96
N ALA A 179 -2.37 1.97 -5.69
CA ALA A 179 -1.25 2.82 -5.27
C ALA A 179 0.12 2.09 -5.32
N HIS A 180 0.14 0.84 -5.82
CA HIS A 180 1.30 -0.06 -5.81
C HIS A 180 1.67 -0.53 -7.23
N PRO A 181 2.04 0.39 -8.13
CA PRO A 181 2.53 0.00 -9.43
C PRO A 181 3.90 -0.71 -9.31
N HIS A 182 4.11 -1.71 -10.17
CA HIS A 182 5.43 -2.27 -10.38
C HIS A 182 6.20 -1.42 -11.39
N ILE A 183 7.44 -1.06 -11.08
CA ILE A 183 8.31 -0.28 -11.96
C ILE A 183 9.52 -1.13 -12.33
N GLU A 184 9.79 -1.25 -13.62
CA GLU A 184 10.99 -1.94 -14.12
C GLU A 184 12.22 -1.02 -14.10
N SER A 185 13.41 -1.61 -14.22
CA SER A 185 14.67 -0.86 -14.22
C SER A 185 14.80 0.15 -15.37
N ASP A 186 14.06 -0.04 -16.46
CA ASP A 186 14.04 0.89 -17.59
C ASP A 186 13.03 2.05 -17.37
N GLY A 187 12.26 2.03 -16.29
CA GLY A 187 11.22 3.01 -15.98
C GLY A 187 9.83 2.67 -16.51
N THR A 188 9.62 1.49 -17.12
CA THR A 188 8.29 1.02 -17.50
C THR A 188 7.45 0.74 -16.24
N VAL A 189 6.23 1.25 -16.21
CA VAL A 189 5.32 1.14 -15.07
C VAL A 189 4.16 0.21 -15.43
N TYR A 190 3.90 -0.77 -14.56
CA TYR A 190 2.77 -1.69 -14.64
C TYR A 190 1.84 -1.48 -13.45
N ASN A 191 0.53 -1.47 -13.69
CA ASN A 191 -0.46 -1.37 -12.62
C ASN A 191 -1.69 -2.23 -12.95
N ILE A 192 -2.56 -2.43 -11.97
CA ILE A 192 -3.82 -3.14 -12.12
C ILE A 192 -4.98 -2.23 -11.70
N GLY A 193 -6.11 -2.34 -12.41
CA GLY A 193 -7.29 -1.54 -12.12
C GLY A 193 -8.59 -2.27 -12.47
N ASN A 194 -9.65 -1.96 -11.73
CA ASN A 194 -11.00 -2.44 -12.03
C ASN A 194 -11.51 -1.81 -13.34
N CYS A 195 -12.22 -2.56 -14.17
CA CYS A 195 -12.81 -2.06 -15.41
C CYS A 195 -14.14 -2.73 -15.75
N PHE A 196 -14.88 -2.15 -16.70
CA PHE A 196 -15.99 -2.85 -17.36
C PHE A 196 -15.43 -3.78 -18.46
N GLY A 197 -15.58 -5.08 -18.25
CA GLY A 197 -15.26 -6.11 -19.22
C GLY A 197 -16.36 -6.33 -20.26
N LYS A 198 -16.13 -7.29 -21.16
CA LYS A 198 -17.11 -7.66 -22.21
C LYS A 198 -18.43 -8.19 -21.60
N ASN A 199 -19.52 -8.08 -22.33
CA ASN A 199 -20.86 -8.60 -21.94
C ASN A 199 -21.41 -8.06 -20.61
N MET A 200 -21.11 -6.80 -20.27
CA MET A 200 -21.57 -6.18 -19.02
C MET A 200 -21.11 -7.00 -17.79
N SER A 201 -19.83 -7.38 -17.78
CA SER A 201 -19.17 -8.00 -16.63
C SER A 201 -18.08 -7.07 -16.10
N LEU A 202 -17.72 -7.22 -14.84
CA LEU A 202 -16.54 -6.55 -14.28
C LEU A 202 -15.31 -7.42 -14.46
N ALA A 203 -14.18 -6.76 -14.65
CA ALA A 203 -12.89 -7.40 -14.87
C ALA A 203 -11.78 -6.52 -14.28
N TYR A 204 -10.53 -7.01 -14.39
CA TYR A 204 -9.34 -6.26 -13.98
C TYR A 204 -8.41 -6.11 -15.18
N ASN A 205 -8.00 -4.90 -15.51
CA ASN A 205 -7.03 -4.64 -16.57
C ASN A 205 -5.64 -4.47 -15.96
N ILE A 206 -4.66 -5.21 -16.48
CA ILE A 206 -3.25 -4.86 -16.32
C ILE A 206 -2.94 -3.76 -17.34
N VAL A 207 -2.42 -2.64 -16.84
CA VAL A 207 -2.06 -1.47 -17.64
C VAL A 207 -0.55 -1.30 -17.64
N LYS A 208 -0.04 -0.72 -18.72
CA LYS A 208 1.36 -0.38 -18.89
C LYS A 208 1.49 1.08 -19.29
N ILE A 209 2.40 1.78 -18.62
CA ILE A 209 2.90 3.09 -19.01
C ILE A 209 4.35 2.89 -19.43
N PRO A 210 4.73 3.17 -20.69
CA PRO A 210 6.09 2.93 -21.15
C PRO A 210 7.09 3.86 -20.44
N SER A 211 8.37 3.52 -20.51
CA SER A 211 9.46 4.41 -20.06
C SER A 211 9.55 5.69 -20.89
N THR A 212 10.36 6.66 -20.45
CA THR A 212 10.60 7.93 -21.17
C THR A 212 11.01 7.66 -22.62
N GLN A 213 10.29 8.27 -23.54
CA GLN A 213 10.48 8.08 -24.97
C GLN A 213 11.53 9.06 -25.53
N LYS A 214 12.21 8.69 -26.63
CA LYS A 214 13.21 9.55 -27.29
C LYS A 214 12.64 10.89 -27.77
N ASP A 215 11.35 10.91 -28.11
CA ASP A 215 10.62 12.10 -28.55
C ASP A 215 10.20 13.01 -27.38
N LYS A 216 10.51 12.64 -26.12
CA LYS A 216 10.13 13.33 -24.88
C LYS A 216 8.63 13.57 -24.73
N SER A 217 7.81 12.78 -25.42
CA SER A 217 6.37 12.78 -25.19
C SER A 217 6.04 12.26 -23.79
N ASP A 218 4.96 12.77 -23.23
CA ASP A 218 4.42 12.32 -21.93
C ASP A 218 4.15 10.80 -21.99
N PRO A 219 4.81 9.98 -21.17
CA PRO A 219 4.60 8.54 -21.17
C PRO A 219 3.16 8.13 -20.85
N ILE A 220 2.42 8.90 -20.03
CA ILE A 220 1.02 8.62 -19.70
C ILE A 220 0.15 8.64 -20.96
N ALA A 221 0.45 9.52 -21.92
CA ALA A 221 -0.29 9.60 -23.18
C ALA A 221 -0.12 8.35 -24.07
N LYS A 222 0.85 7.49 -23.75
CA LYS A 222 1.14 6.21 -24.43
C LYS A 222 0.76 5.00 -23.58
N SER A 223 -0.09 5.19 -22.57
CA SER A 223 -0.57 4.11 -21.72
C SER A 223 -1.41 3.11 -22.52
N GLU A 224 -1.30 1.82 -22.21
CA GLU A 224 -2.05 0.76 -22.87
C GLU A 224 -2.58 -0.28 -21.87
N VAL A 225 -3.71 -0.91 -22.22
CA VAL A 225 -4.21 -2.10 -21.52
C VAL A 225 -3.57 -3.33 -22.16
N LEU A 226 -2.86 -4.14 -21.38
CA LEU A 226 -2.14 -5.30 -21.88
C LEU A 226 -2.97 -6.58 -21.88
N VAL A 227 -3.59 -6.88 -20.73
CA VAL A 227 -4.37 -8.10 -20.53
C VAL A 227 -5.49 -7.84 -19.55
N GLN A 228 -6.64 -8.47 -19.81
CA GLN A 228 -7.81 -8.42 -18.95
C GLN A 228 -7.94 -9.75 -18.19
N LEU A 229 -8.07 -9.65 -16.88
CA LEU A 229 -8.28 -10.76 -15.96
C LEU A 229 -9.76 -10.86 -15.58
N PRO A 230 -10.34 -12.08 -15.50
CA PRO A 230 -11.74 -12.24 -15.16
C PRO A 230 -12.01 -11.93 -13.68
N SER A 231 -13.24 -11.52 -13.38
CA SER A 231 -13.78 -11.48 -12.01
C SER A 231 -14.54 -12.75 -11.69
N SER A 232 -14.36 -13.27 -10.47
CA SER A 232 -15.15 -14.37 -9.91
C SER A 232 -16.64 -14.05 -9.83
N GLU A 233 -17.01 -12.77 -9.67
CA GLU A 233 -18.39 -12.31 -9.64
C GLU A 233 -18.66 -11.23 -10.69
N ARG A 234 -19.77 -11.39 -11.43
CA ARG A 234 -20.09 -10.56 -12.60
C ARG A 234 -20.23 -9.07 -12.30
N PHE A 235 -20.77 -8.70 -11.15
CA PHE A 235 -21.12 -7.32 -10.78
C PHE A 235 -20.46 -6.84 -9.48
N LYS A 236 -19.52 -7.61 -8.94
CA LYS A 236 -18.87 -7.35 -7.67
C LYS A 236 -17.37 -7.65 -7.81
N PRO A 237 -16.54 -6.67 -8.21
CA PRO A 237 -15.11 -6.88 -8.27
C PRO A 237 -14.59 -6.99 -6.83
N SER A 238 -13.50 -7.71 -6.65
CA SER A 238 -12.76 -7.69 -5.41
C SER A 238 -12.04 -6.37 -5.22
N TYR A 239 -11.79 -6.03 -3.96
CA TYR A 239 -10.78 -5.05 -3.61
C TYR A 239 -9.41 -5.54 -4.06
N VAL A 240 -8.64 -4.66 -4.71
CA VAL A 240 -7.27 -4.91 -5.15
C VAL A 240 -6.39 -3.77 -4.67
N HIS A 241 -5.40 -4.11 -3.84
CA HIS A 241 -4.45 -3.14 -3.28
C HIS A 241 -3.08 -3.22 -3.95
N SER A 242 -2.65 -4.43 -4.33
CA SER A 242 -1.41 -4.65 -5.09
C SER A 242 -1.55 -5.93 -5.92
N PHE A 243 -0.53 -6.21 -6.74
CA PHE A 243 -0.41 -7.44 -7.53
C PHE A 243 1.06 -7.88 -7.53
N GLY A 244 1.34 -9.09 -8.01
CA GLY A 244 2.70 -9.59 -8.17
C GLY A 244 3.16 -9.54 -9.62
N MET A 245 4.46 -9.35 -9.82
CA MET A 245 5.10 -9.36 -11.13
C MET A 245 6.41 -10.15 -11.06
N THR A 246 6.64 -10.96 -12.07
CA THR A 246 7.89 -11.70 -12.33
C THR A 246 8.51 -11.22 -13.64
N GLU A 247 9.58 -11.86 -14.10
CA GLU A 247 10.15 -11.55 -15.41
C GLU A 247 9.13 -11.82 -16.54
N ASN A 248 8.37 -12.92 -16.46
CA ASN A 248 7.51 -13.38 -17.55
C ASN A 248 6.01 -13.39 -17.22
N TYR A 249 5.60 -13.18 -15.96
CA TYR A 249 4.21 -13.32 -15.53
C TYR A 249 3.73 -12.20 -14.60
N PHE A 250 2.44 -11.89 -14.74
CA PHE A 250 1.64 -11.17 -13.74
C PHE A 250 0.87 -12.16 -12.86
N VAL A 251 0.78 -11.85 -11.57
CA VAL A 251 0.06 -12.62 -10.56
C VAL A 251 -0.97 -11.71 -9.89
N PHE A 252 -2.25 -12.03 -10.03
CA PHE A 252 -3.33 -11.31 -9.35
C PHE A 252 -4.03 -12.24 -8.36
N VAL A 253 -4.27 -11.74 -7.14
CA VAL A 253 -4.95 -12.47 -6.06
C VAL A 253 -6.32 -11.84 -5.82
N GLU A 254 -7.36 -12.53 -6.24
CA GLU A 254 -8.75 -12.10 -6.07
C GLU A 254 -9.28 -12.54 -4.70
N THR A 255 -9.40 -11.58 -3.78
CA THR A 255 -9.80 -11.81 -2.37
C THR A 255 -11.34 -11.89 -2.21
N PRO A 256 -11.86 -12.38 -1.07
CA PRO A 256 -13.30 -12.39 -0.79
C PRO A 256 -13.90 -11.02 -0.44
N VAL A 257 -13.09 -9.96 -0.34
CA VAL A 257 -13.58 -8.60 -0.08
C VAL A 257 -14.07 -8.00 -1.39
N LYS A 258 -15.37 -7.76 -1.51
CA LYS A 258 -16.07 -7.36 -2.72
C LYS A 258 -16.60 -5.93 -2.65
N ILE A 259 -16.58 -5.24 -3.77
CA ILE A 259 -17.21 -3.92 -3.94
C ILE A 259 -18.61 -4.11 -4.53
N ASN A 260 -19.63 -3.69 -3.80
CA ASN A 260 -21.01 -3.69 -4.27
C ASN A 260 -21.27 -2.44 -5.12
N LEU A 261 -21.00 -2.52 -6.42
CA LEU A 261 -21.19 -1.39 -7.33
C LEU A 261 -22.63 -0.89 -7.41
N LEU A 262 -23.62 -1.76 -7.22
CA LEU A 262 -25.02 -1.33 -7.20
C LEU A 262 -25.28 -0.41 -6.00
N LYS A 263 -24.72 -0.73 -4.82
CA LYS A 263 -24.78 0.14 -3.65
C LYS A 263 -24.02 1.44 -3.90
N PHE A 264 -22.84 1.37 -4.50
CA PHE A 264 -22.05 2.55 -4.89
C PHE A 264 -22.85 3.50 -5.80
N LEU A 265 -23.49 3.00 -6.85
CA LEU A 265 -24.23 3.83 -7.80
C LEU A 265 -25.58 4.35 -7.25
N THR A 266 -26.28 3.58 -6.42
CA THR A 266 -27.64 3.93 -5.95
C THR A 266 -27.66 4.70 -4.63
N ALA A 267 -26.77 4.36 -3.67
CA ALA A 267 -26.75 4.99 -2.36
C ALA A 267 -26.03 6.35 -2.39
N TRP A 268 -25.07 6.54 -3.31
CA TRP A 268 -24.38 7.82 -3.49
C TRP A 268 -25.32 8.94 -3.88
N SER A 269 -26.32 8.64 -4.71
CA SER A 269 -27.33 9.61 -5.07
C SER A 269 -28.24 9.89 -3.88
N ILE A 270 -28.80 8.87 -3.21
CA ILE A 270 -29.98 9.07 -2.35
C ILE A 270 -29.66 9.32 -0.86
N TRP A 271 -28.62 8.68 -0.29
CA TRP A 271 -28.51 8.52 1.17
C TRP A 271 -27.22 9.08 1.81
N GLY A 272 -26.30 9.64 1.03
CA GLY A 272 -25.01 10.15 1.55
C GLY A 272 -24.12 9.03 2.09
N THR A 273 -23.64 8.17 1.18
CA THR A 273 -22.78 7.00 1.48
C THR A 273 -21.30 7.35 1.26
N ASN A 274 -20.38 6.51 1.74
CA ASN A 274 -18.95 6.55 1.43
C ASN A 274 -18.47 5.25 0.74
N TYR A 275 -17.17 5.14 0.46
CA TYR A 275 -16.61 3.95 -0.19
C TYR A 275 -16.67 2.72 0.72
N MET A 276 -16.37 2.87 2.02
CA MET A 276 -16.41 1.77 3.00
C MET A 276 -17.77 1.05 3.00
N ASP A 277 -18.86 1.81 2.95
CA ASP A 277 -20.22 1.26 2.91
C ASP A 277 -20.45 0.28 1.74
N CYS A 278 -19.68 0.43 0.66
CA CYS A 278 -19.84 -0.38 -0.55
C CYS A 278 -19.11 -1.73 -0.46
N PHE A 279 -18.25 -1.94 0.55
CA PHE A 279 -17.57 -3.21 0.72
C PHE A 279 -18.47 -4.25 1.41
N GLN A 280 -18.29 -5.51 1.02
CA GLN A 280 -18.92 -6.67 1.64
C GLN A 280 -18.00 -7.89 1.49
N SER A 281 -18.13 -8.87 2.37
CA SER A 281 -17.34 -10.10 2.29
C SER A 281 -18.15 -11.23 1.66
N ASN A 282 -17.56 -11.96 0.72
CA ASN A 282 -18.12 -13.22 0.24
C ASN A 282 -17.57 -14.39 1.08
N GLU A 283 -18.43 -15.04 1.86
CA GLU A 283 -18.03 -16.05 2.85
C GLU A 283 -17.63 -17.40 2.22
N THR A 284 -17.95 -17.64 0.94
CA THR A 284 -17.89 -18.98 0.34
C THR A 284 -16.83 -19.15 -0.74
N ILE A 285 -16.39 -18.08 -1.41
CA ILE A 285 -15.52 -18.20 -2.59
C ILE A 285 -14.04 -18.48 -2.27
N GLY A 286 -13.62 -18.25 -1.02
CA GLY A 286 -12.22 -18.30 -0.63
C GLY A 286 -11.40 -17.20 -1.31
N THR A 287 -10.19 -17.53 -1.75
CA THR A 287 -9.31 -16.63 -2.51
C THR A 287 -8.88 -17.31 -3.82
N TRP A 288 -8.88 -16.56 -4.92
CA TRP A 288 -8.52 -17.07 -6.25
C TRP A 288 -7.20 -16.44 -6.71
N PHE A 289 -6.33 -17.23 -7.35
CA PHE A 289 -5.12 -16.72 -7.98
C PHE A 289 -5.27 -16.78 -9.49
N HIS A 290 -4.90 -15.69 -10.14
CA HIS A 290 -4.93 -15.50 -11.59
C HIS A 290 -3.52 -15.24 -12.09
N LEU A 291 -3.21 -15.79 -13.27
CA LEU A 291 -1.94 -15.61 -13.94
C LEU A 291 -2.15 -15.05 -15.34
N ALA A 292 -1.22 -14.23 -15.80
CA ALA A 292 -1.07 -13.87 -17.20
C ALA A 292 0.40 -13.85 -17.58
N THR A 293 0.74 -14.25 -18.80
CA THR A 293 2.06 -13.96 -19.37
C THR A 293 2.21 -12.45 -19.58
N LYS A 294 3.45 -11.97 -19.56
CA LYS A 294 3.79 -10.56 -19.77
C LYS A 294 4.05 -10.25 -21.25
N ASP A 295 4.69 -11.17 -21.98
CA ASP A 295 4.95 -11.03 -23.42
C ASP A 295 4.89 -12.38 -24.17
N PRO A 296 3.95 -12.57 -25.13
CA PRO A 296 2.78 -11.71 -25.35
C PRO A 296 1.87 -11.73 -24.12
N ALA A 297 1.15 -10.63 -23.85
CA ALA A 297 0.28 -10.54 -22.68
C ALA A 297 -0.99 -11.40 -22.85
N VAL A 298 -1.09 -12.53 -22.14
CA VAL A 298 -2.18 -13.50 -22.30
C VAL A 298 -2.59 -14.09 -20.95
N TYR A 299 -3.90 -14.12 -20.67
CA TYR A 299 -4.45 -14.76 -19.47
C TYR A 299 -4.28 -16.29 -19.51
N ILE A 300 -3.86 -16.88 -18.39
CA ILE A 300 -3.68 -18.33 -18.23
C ILE A 300 -4.85 -18.89 -17.42
N GLU A 301 -5.61 -19.80 -18.03
CA GLU A 301 -6.87 -20.32 -17.46
C GLU A 301 -6.67 -21.43 -16.41
N HIS A 302 -5.76 -21.22 -15.45
CA HIS A 302 -5.58 -22.12 -14.32
C HIS A 302 -6.48 -21.72 -13.15
N LYS A 303 -7.22 -22.68 -12.59
CA LYS A 303 -8.19 -22.43 -11.51
C LYS A 303 -7.58 -22.60 -10.12
N PHE A 304 -6.59 -21.78 -9.78
CA PHE A 304 -5.96 -21.78 -8.46
C PHE A 304 -6.91 -21.22 -7.38
N ARG A 305 -7.09 -21.97 -6.28
CA ARG A 305 -8.02 -21.65 -5.19
C ARG A 305 -7.39 -21.93 -3.84
N THR A 306 -7.76 -21.16 -2.81
CA THR A 306 -7.38 -21.44 -1.43
C THR A 306 -8.40 -20.85 -0.45
N SER A 307 -8.14 -21.04 0.84
CA SER A 307 -8.94 -20.47 1.94
C SER A 307 -8.97 -18.93 1.92
N ALA A 308 -10.02 -18.35 2.51
CA ALA A 308 -10.25 -16.91 2.55
C ALA A 308 -9.18 -16.15 3.36
N PHE A 309 -8.64 -15.09 2.77
CA PHE A 309 -7.82 -14.08 3.45
C PHE A 309 -7.96 -12.72 2.77
N ASN A 310 -7.70 -11.65 3.52
CA ASN A 310 -7.46 -10.33 2.92
C ASN A 310 -6.00 -10.22 2.51
N LEU A 311 -5.74 -9.45 1.47
CA LEU A 311 -4.40 -9.14 0.97
C LEU A 311 -4.32 -7.65 0.69
N PHE A 312 -3.32 -7.01 1.26
CA PHE A 312 -2.94 -5.65 0.92
C PHE A 312 -1.65 -5.71 0.10
N HIS A 313 -0.57 -6.21 0.69
CA HIS A 313 0.75 -6.15 0.07
C HIS A 313 1.26 -7.53 -0.35
N HIS A 314 1.58 -7.66 -1.64
CA HIS A 314 2.56 -8.63 -2.11
C HIS A 314 3.94 -8.26 -1.54
N ILE A 315 4.74 -9.26 -1.18
CA ILE A 315 6.15 -9.07 -0.78
C ILE A 315 7.03 -9.14 -2.02
N ASN A 316 6.99 -10.28 -2.71
CA ASN A 316 7.66 -10.51 -3.98
C ASN A 316 7.01 -11.71 -4.69
N SER A 317 7.24 -11.81 -5.99
CA SER A 317 6.90 -12.99 -6.79
C SER A 317 8.11 -13.35 -7.65
N TYR A 318 8.37 -14.64 -7.88
CA TYR A 318 9.45 -15.06 -8.78
C TYR A 318 9.18 -16.43 -9.41
N GLU A 319 9.94 -16.74 -10.45
CA GLU A 319 9.88 -18.01 -11.18
C GLU A 319 10.97 -18.97 -10.69
N ASP A 320 10.61 -20.25 -10.54
CA ASP A 320 11.55 -21.31 -10.13
C ASP A 320 11.11 -22.67 -10.70
N ASP A 321 11.92 -23.29 -11.55
CA ASP A 321 11.73 -24.65 -12.11
C ASP A 321 10.29 -24.99 -12.57
N GLY A 322 9.64 -24.07 -13.31
CA GLY A 322 8.29 -24.25 -13.83
C GLY A 322 7.18 -23.99 -12.79
N PHE A 323 7.51 -23.31 -11.71
CA PHE A 323 6.60 -22.80 -10.70
C PHE A 323 6.72 -21.27 -10.57
N ILE A 324 5.66 -20.64 -10.10
CA ILE A 324 5.67 -19.25 -9.65
C ILE A 324 5.54 -19.24 -8.13
N VAL A 325 6.53 -18.69 -7.44
CA VAL A 325 6.52 -18.50 -5.99
C VAL A 325 5.96 -17.10 -5.69
N VAL A 326 5.04 -17.02 -4.74
CA VAL A 326 4.29 -15.80 -4.40
C VAL A 326 4.27 -15.61 -2.89
N ASP A 327 4.98 -14.59 -2.40
CA ASP A 327 5.06 -14.26 -0.98
C ASP A 327 4.14 -13.08 -0.65
N LEU A 328 3.31 -13.23 0.38
CA LEU A 328 2.19 -12.33 0.68
C LEU A 328 2.09 -11.96 2.16
N CYS A 329 1.76 -10.70 2.46
CA CYS A 329 1.26 -10.27 3.77
C CYS A 329 -0.26 -10.49 3.82
N THR A 330 -0.70 -11.54 4.52
CA THR A 330 -2.12 -11.94 4.53
C THR A 330 -2.79 -11.72 5.87
N TRP A 331 -4.11 -11.53 5.85
CA TRP A 331 -4.94 -11.49 7.05
C TRP A 331 -6.03 -12.56 6.97
N LYS A 332 -5.99 -13.52 7.89
CA LYS A 332 -6.82 -14.73 7.87
C LYS A 332 -8.30 -14.41 8.09
N GLY A 333 -9.15 -14.84 7.17
CA GLY A 333 -10.59 -14.62 7.20
C GLY A 333 -11.07 -13.72 6.06
N HIS A 334 -12.39 -13.66 5.91
CA HIS A 334 -13.05 -12.88 4.84
C HIS A 334 -13.51 -11.49 5.30
N GLU A 335 -13.61 -11.24 6.61
CA GLU A 335 -13.95 -9.92 7.15
C GLU A 335 -12.92 -8.87 6.71
N PHE A 336 -13.39 -7.70 6.27
CA PHE A 336 -12.52 -6.65 5.77
C PHE A 336 -11.72 -6.00 6.90
N VAL A 337 -10.38 -6.03 6.82
CA VAL A 337 -9.50 -5.51 7.87
C VAL A 337 -9.67 -4.00 8.08
N TYR A 338 -10.04 -3.25 7.04
CA TYR A 338 -10.22 -1.80 7.17
C TYR A 338 -11.36 -1.43 8.14
N ASN A 339 -12.29 -2.34 8.46
CA ASN A 339 -13.29 -2.12 9.53
C ASN A 339 -12.65 -1.74 10.89
N TYR A 340 -11.39 -2.14 11.12
CA TYR A 340 -10.65 -1.90 12.35
C TYR A 340 -9.79 -0.62 12.31
N LEU A 341 -9.76 0.10 11.18
CA LEU A 341 -8.88 1.25 10.95
C LEU A 341 -9.62 2.61 10.99
N TYR A 342 -10.78 2.67 11.65
CA TYR A 342 -11.39 3.94 12.01
C TYR A 342 -10.55 4.68 13.05
N LEU A 343 -10.37 5.99 12.87
CA LEU A 343 -9.55 6.84 13.74
C LEU A 343 -10.05 6.83 15.18
N ALA A 344 -11.37 6.72 15.39
CA ALA A 344 -11.94 6.57 16.72
C ALA A 344 -11.34 5.38 17.47
N ASN A 345 -11.25 4.22 16.80
CA ASN A 345 -10.66 2.99 17.38
C ASN A 345 -9.14 3.13 17.56
N LEU A 346 -8.44 3.69 16.57
CA LEU A 346 -6.98 3.83 16.60
C LEU A 346 -6.50 4.88 17.63
N ARG A 347 -7.37 5.81 18.03
CA ARG A 347 -7.10 6.82 19.06
C ARG A 347 -7.54 6.41 20.47
N GLU A 348 -8.13 5.22 20.64
CA GLU A 348 -8.49 4.68 21.95
C GLU A 348 -7.24 4.45 22.83
N ASN A 349 -7.47 4.24 24.13
CA ASN A 349 -6.40 3.77 25.03
C ASN A 349 -6.01 2.32 24.71
N TRP A 350 -4.83 1.92 25.20
CA TRP A 350 -4.17 0.71 24.72
C TRP A 350 -4.93 -0.59 25.00
N GLU A 351 -5.62 -0.68 26.14
CA GLU A 351 -6.42 -1.87 26.47
C GLU A 351 -7.62 -2.02 25.53
N GLU A 352 -8.26 -0.91 25.17
CA GLU A 352 -9.38 -0.85 24.25
C GLU A 352 -8.95 -1.17 22.81
N VAL A 353 -7.79 -0.66 22.36
CA VAL A 353 -7.19 -1.02 21.06
C VAL A 353 -6.97 -2.52 20.98
N LYS A 354 -6.36 -3.14 22.00
CA LYS A 354 -6.16 -4.59 22.06
C LYS A 354 -7.49 -5.33 22.01
N ALA A 355 -8.45 -4.92 22.84
CA ALA A 355 -9.76 -5.56 22.92
C ALA A 355 -10.52 -5.51 21.59
N ALA A 356 -10.47 -4.39 20.88
CA ALA A 356 -11.09 -4.23 19.56
C ALA A 356 -10.42 -5.17 18.52
N ALA A 357 -9.09 -5.20 18.49
CA ALA A 357 -8.33 -6.07 17.60
C ALA A 357 -8.51 -7.56 17.92
N MET A 358 -9.10 -7.93 19.08
CA MET A 358 -9.30 -9.34 19.42
C MET A 358 -10.21 -10.12 18.47
N ARG A 359 -11.07 -9.41 17.72
CA ARG A 359 -11.98 -10.00 16.72
C ARG A 359 -11.43 -9.91 15.30
N ALA A 360 -10.38 -9.12 15.10
CA ALA A 360 -9.82 -8.90 13.78
C ALA A 360 -9.25 -10.17 13.14
N PRO A 361 -9.24 -10.24 11.80
CA PRO A 361 -8.42 -11.16 11.04
C PRO A 361 -6.99 -11.25 11.60
N GLN A 362 -6.44 -12.45 11.65
CA GLN A 362 -5.10 -12.68 12.19
C GLN A 362 -4.06 -12.51 11.07
N PRO A 363 -3.02 -11.67 11.24
CA PRO A 363 -1.99 -11.51 10.23
C PRO A 363 -1.07 -12.74 10.15
N GLU A 364 -0.62 -13.06 8.94
CA GLU A 364 0.31 -14.16 8.64
C GLU A 364 1.02 -13.90 7.30
N VAL A 365 2.34 -14.07 7.26
CA VAL A 365 3.10 -14.04 6.00
C VAL A 365 3.09 -15.44 5.39
N ARG A 366 2.68 -15.53 4.13
CA ARG A 366 2.44 -16.80 3.44
C ARG A 366 3.15 -16.85 2.10
N ARG A 367 3.83 -17.96 1.85
CA ARG A 367 4.36 -18.36 0.54
C ARG A 367 3.40 -19.33 -0.12
N TYR A 368 2.87 -18.95 -1.29
CA TYR A 368 2.16 -19.83 -2.20
C TYR A 368 3.06 -20.19 -3.38
N VAL A 369 2.85 -21.38 -3.94
CA VAL A 369 3.61 -21.85 -5.11
C VAL A 369 2.64 -22.39 -6.15
N LEU A 370 2.70 -21.84 -7.35
CA LEU A 370 1.75 -22.08 -8.43
C LEU A 370 2.44 -22.88 -9.55
N PRO A 371 2.04 -24.15 -9.81
CA PRO A 371 2.62 -24.95 -10.89
C PRO A 371 2.16 -24.47 -12.27
N MET A 372 3.09 -24.28 -13.21
CA MET A 372 2.76 -23.90 -14.59
C MET A 372 2.28 -25.09 -15.42
N ASP A 373 2.91 -26.25 -15.26
CA ASP A 373 2.38 -27.53 -15.75
C ASP A 373 1.47 -28.16 -14.69
N VAL A 374 0.16 -28.06 -14.92
CA VAL A 374 -0.88 -28.53 -14.00
C VAL A 374 -1.18 -30.03 -14.16
N HIS A 375 -0.66 -30.68 -15.20
CA HIS A 375 -0.88 -32.12 -15.48
C HIS A 375 0.35 -32.97 -15.23
N ARG A 376 1.41 -32.39 -14.66
CA ARG A 376 2.68 -33.06 -14.32
C ARG A 376 2.55 -34.26 -13.39
N GLU A 377 1.46 -34.33 -12.62
CA GLU A 377 1.19 -35.40 -11.67
C GLU A 377 -0.26 -35.89 -11.79
N ALA A 378 -0.51 -37.09 -11.29
CA ALA A 378 -1.86 -37.63 -11.22
C ALA A 378 -2.75 -36.75 -10.31
N GLN A 379 -4.02 -36.60 -10.69
CA GLN A 379 -5.02 -35.88 -9.92
C GLN A 379 -5.06 -36.35 -8.45
N GLY A 380 -5.22 -35.41 -7.52
CA GLY A 380 -5.20 -35.68 -6.07
C GLY A 380 -3.81 -35.76 -5.44
N LYS A 381 -2.72 -35.70 -6.22
CA LYS A 381 -1.36 -35.56 -5.70
C LYS A 381 -0.93 -34.10 -5.61
N ASN A 382 0.08 -33.84 -4.77
CA ASN A 382 0.76 -32.55 -4.76
C ASN A 382 1.54 -32.36 -6.06
N LEU A 383 1.27 -31.27 -6.77
CA LEU A 383 1.93 -30.87 -8.01
C LEU A 383 3.31 -30.23 -7.75
N ILE A 384 3.56 -29.76 -6.52
CA ILE A 384 4.82 -29.08 -6.17
C ILE A 384 5.91 -30.10 -5.87
N SER A 385 7.00 -30.03 -6.63
CA SER A 385 8.19 -30.89 -6.50
C SER A 385 9.40 -30.17 -5.92
N LEU A 386 9.29 -28.87 -5.63
CA LEU A 386 10.35 -28.08 -5.01
C LEU A 386 10.62 -28.57 -3.58
N GLN A 387 11.86 -28.95 -3.30
CA GLN A 387 12.22 -29.63 -2.05
C GLN A 387 12.35 -28.68 -0.84
N TYR A 388 12.49 -27.38 -1.08
CA TYR A 388 12.75 -26.39 -0.03
C TYR A 388 11.48 -25.79 0.59
N THR A 389 10.30 -26.04 0.02
CA THR A 389 9.04 -25.45 0.45
C THR A 389 8.07 -26.51 0.95
N THR A 390 7.24 -26.13 1.92
CA THR A 390 6.12 -26.97 2.39
C THR A 390 4.79 -26.61 1.74
N ALA A 391 4.77 -25.64 0.81
CA ALA A 391 3.56 -25.29 0.08
C ALA A 391 3.06 -26.48 -0.75
N THR A 392 1.74 -26.60 -0.89
CA THR A 392 1.14 -27.67 -1.70
C THR A 392 0.16 -27.10 -2.72
N ALA A 393 0.04 -27.77 -3.86
CA ALA A 393 -0.93 -27.47 -4.90
C ALA A 393 -1.53 -28.79 -5.37
N VAL A 394 -2.84 -29.01 -5.18
CA VAL A 394 -3.48 -30.30 -5.48
C VAL A 394 -4.63 -30.09 -6.46
N MET A 395 -4.56 -30.73 -7.63
CA MET A 395 -5.65 -30.73 -8.60
C MET A 395 -6.81 -31.60 -8.11
N ARG A 396 -8.00 -30.99 -8.00
CA ARG A 396 -9.27 -31.62 -7.64
C ARG A 396 -10.04 -32.09 -8.88
N SER A 397 -11.12 -32.85 -8.66
CA SER A 397 -11.93 -33.44 -9.74
C SER A 397 -12.74 -32.44 -10.57
N ASP A 398 -12.97 -31.25 -10.04
CA ASP A 398 -13.62 -30.14 -10.75
C ASP A 398 -12.63 -29.28 -11.57
N GLY A 399 -11.36 -29.70 -11.64
CA GLY A 399 -10.28 -28.99 -12.30
C GLY A 399 -9.72 -27.80 -11.52
N THR A 400 -10.18 -27.55 -10.29
CA THR A 400 -9.56 -26.55 -9.41
C THR A 400 -8.24 -27.06 -8.85
N ILE A 401 -7.29 -26.16 -8.62
CA ILE A 401 -6.01 -26.48 -8.01
C ILE A 401 -6.01 -25.82 -6.64
N TRP A 402 -6.14 -26.63 -5.60
CA TRP A 402 -6.20 -26.16 -4.22
C TRP A 402 -4.80 -25.91 -3.69
N LEU A 403 -4.54 -24.69 -3.22
CA LEU A 403 -3.26 -24.26 -2.69
C LEU A 403 -3.29 -24.25 -1.16
N GLU A 404 -2.26 -24.80 -0.54
CA GLU A 404 -1.94 -24.57 0.88
C GLU A 404 -0.59 -23.85 0.99
N PRO A 405 -0.48 -22.80 1.82
CA PRO A 405 0.73 -22.02 1.92
C PRO A 405 1.81 -22.70 2.78
N GLU A 406 3.05 -22.33 2.52
CA GLU A 406 4.09 -22.35 3.55
C GLU A 406 4.01 -21.05 4.36
N VAL A 407 3.88 -21.16 5.69
CA VAL A 407 3.87 -19.98 6.57
C VAL A 407 5.30 -19.53 6.85
N LEU A 408 5.62 -18.28 6.54
CA LEU A 408 6.94 -17.70 6.75
C LEU A 408 7.04 -16.95 8.08
N PHE A 409 5.97 -16.28 8.50
CA PHE A 409 5.90 -15.56 9.77
C PHE A 409 4.46 -15.54 10.29
N SER A 410 4.27 -15.81 11.58
CA SER A 410 2.96 -15.75 12.24
C SER A 410 3.15 -15.40 13.71
N GLY A 411 2.63 -14.24 14.12
CA GLY A 411 2.67 -13.77 15.51
C GLY A 411 1.27 -13.34 15.96
N PRO A 412 0.76 -13.76 17.14
CA PRO A 412 -0.59 -13.41 17.58
C PRO A 412 -0.81 -11.89 17.59
N ARG A 413 -1.65 -11.39 16.68
CA ARG A 413 -1.89 -9.96 16.44
C ARG A 413 -0.64 -9.10 16.24
N GLN A 414 0.44 -9.73 15.77
CA GLN A 414 1.67 -9.08 15.34
C GLN A 414 1.77 -9.26 13.83
N ALA A 415 1.52 -8.21 13.06
CA ALA A 415 1.67 -8.26 11.61
C ALA A 415 3.11 -7.97 11.21
N PHE A 416 3.59 -8.67 10.19
CA PHE A 416 4.65 -8.15 9.32
C PHE A 416 3.92 -7.55 8.12
N GLU A 417 3.95 -6.23 7.99
CA GLU A 417 3.21 -5.46 6.99
C GLU A 417 4.08 -4.37 6.38
N PHE A 418 3.56 -3.65 5.38
CA PHE A 418 4.33 -2.67 4.61
C PHE A 418 5.68 -3.26 4.14
N PRO A 419 5.64 -4.40 3.40
CA PRO A 419 6.83 -5.13 3.05
C PRO A 419 7.67 -4.36 2.04
N GLN A 420 8.97 -4.39 2.23
CA GLN A 420 9.99 -3.82 1.36
C GLN A 420 11.08 -4.86 1.12
N ILE A 421 11.69 -4.82 -0.05
CA ILE A 421 12.82 -5.68 -0.42
C ILE A 421 13.91 -4.83 -1.06
N ASN A 422 15.04 -5.43 -1.42
CA ASN A 422 15.97 -4.83 -2.37
C ASN A 422 15.38 -4.85 -3.78
N TYR A 423 14.37 -4.00 -4.00
CA TYR A 423 13.45 -4.08 -5.14
C TYR A 423 14.17 -3.89 -6.48
N SER A 424 15.13 -2.95 -6.54
CA SER A 424 15.87 -2.63 -7.77
C SER A 424 16.66 -3.82 -8.35
N LYS A 425 17.06 -4.79 -7.52
CA LYS A 425 17.81 -5.98 -7.95
C LYS A 425 17.00 -7.27 -7.89
N PHE A 426 16.10 -7.41 -6.93
CA PHE A 426 15.46 -8.68 -6.58
C PHE A 426 13.95 -8.72 -6.79
N SER A 427 13.30 -7.61 -7.19
CA SER A 427 11.90 -7.67 -7.63
C SER A 427 11.75 -8.64 -8.80
N GLY A 428 10.75 -9.53 -8.72
CA GLY A 428 10.50 -10.53 -9.76
C GLY A 428 11.46 -11.72 -9.75
N LYS A 429 12.40 -11.78 -8.80
CA LYS A 429 13.52 -12.76 -8.77
C LYS A 429 13.61 -13.47 -7.42
N ASN A 430 14.25 -14.65 -7.42
CA ASN A 430 14.54 -15.39 -6.21
C ASN A 430 15.37 -14.52 -5.24
N TYR A 431 14.92 -14.44 -3.99
CA TYR A 431 15.41 -13.51 -2.98
C TYR A 431 15.40 -14.18 -1.60
N SER A 432 15.98 -13.52 -0.61
CA SER A 432 16.19 -14.07 0.73
C SER A 432 15.67 -13.17 1.83
N TYR A 433 15.58 -11.84 1.63
CA TYR A 433 15.27 -10.89 2.69
C TYR A 433 14.10 -9.98 2.33
N ALA A 434 13.16 -9.88 3.25
CA ALA A 434 12.13 -8.85 3.29
C ALA A 434 12.26 -8.03 4.56
N TYR A 435 11.94 -6.75 4.47
CA TYR A 435 11.84 -5.81 5.57
C TYR A 435 10.38 -5.40 5.72
N GLY A 436 9.93 -5.07 6.92
CA GLY A 436 8.53 -4.73 7.13
C GLY A 436 8.31 -3.96 8.42
N LEU A 437 7.19 -3.26 8.46
CA LEU A 437 6.64 -2.63 9.64
C LEU A 437 5.91 -3.67 10.49
N GLY A 438 6.29 -3.77 11.76
CA GLY A 438 5.58 -4.60 12.71
C GLY A 438 4.36 -3.87 13.27
N LEU A 439 3.18 -4.45 13.11
CA LEU A 439 1.93 -3.91 13.67
C LEU A 439 1.47 -4.74 14.87
N ASN A 440 1.44 -4.13 16.05
CA ASN A 440 0.96 -4.70 17.29
C ASN A 440 -0.49 -4.25 17.53
N HIS A 441 -1.45 -5.13 17.26
CA HIS A 441 -2.89 -4.78 17.27
C HIS A 441 -3.19 -3.53 16.42
N PHE A 442 -2.64 -3.48 15.20
CA PHE A 442 -2.67 -2.36 14.24
C PHE A 442 -1.77 -1.16 14.56
N ILE A 443 -1.23 -1.05 15.77
CA ILE A 443 -0.30 0.03 16.12
C ILE A 443 1.11 -0.30 15.61
N PRO A 444 1.72 0.56 14.78
CA PRO A 444 3.08 0.31 14.29
C PRO A 444 4.09 0.51 15.42
N ASP A 445 4.84 -0.53 15.80
CA ASP A 445 5.67 -0.47 17.01
C ASP A 445 7.09 -1.01 16.86
N ARG A 446 7.46 -1.53 15.69
CA ARG A 446 8.79 -2.11 15.43
C ARG A 446 9.11 -2.20 13.95
N ILE A 447 10.39 -2.35 13.63
CA ILE A 447 10.87 -2.69 12.28
C ILE A 447 11.34 -4.14 12.31
N CYS A 448 10.94 -4.92 11.30
CA CYS A 448 11.25 -6.33 11.18
C CYS A 448 12.08 -6.58 9.92
N LYS A 449 13.02 -7.53 10.01
CA LYS A 449 13.64 -8.21 8.86
C LYS A 449 13.27 -9.69 8.93
N LEU A 450 12.94 -10.27 7.79
CA LEU A 450 12.59 -11.68 7.63
C LEU A 450 13.50 -12.31 6.58
N ASN A 451 14.21 -13.38 6.94
CA ASN A 451 14.79 -14.27 5.95
C ASN A 451 13.71 -15.24 5.47
N VAL A 452 13.26 -15.12 4.22
CA VAL A 452 12.13 -15.90 3.69
C VAL A 452 12.48 -17.36 3.40
N LYS A 453 13.76 -17.73 3.44
CA LYS A 453 14.24 -19.11 3.28
C LYS A 453 14.33 -19.82 4.63
N THR A 454 14.95 -19.17 5.63
CA THR A 454 15.19 -19.76 6.95
C THR A 454 14.10 -19.46 7.97
N LYS A 455 13.24 -18.48 7.70
CA LYS A 455 12.23 -17.90 8.61
C LYS A 455 12.82 -17.19 9.83
N GLU A 456 14.13 -16.95 9.82
CA GLU A 456 14.81 -16.16 10.85
C GLU A 456 14.35 -14.70 10.77
N THR A 457 14.20 -14.06 11.93
CA THR A 457 13.80 -12.66 12.02
C THR A 457 14.72 -11.84 12.89
N TRP A 458 14.86 -10.56 12.53
CA TRP A 458 15.49 -9.53 13.34
C TRP A 458 14.46 -8.45 13.60
N VAL A 459 14.59 -7.78 14.75
CA VAL A 459 13.67 -6.72 15.18
C VAL A 459 14.46 -5.55 15.73
N TRP A 460 14.16 -4.35 15.22
CA TRP A 460 14.46 -3.10 15.91
C TRP A 460 13.18 -2.58 16.58
N GLN A 461 13.29 -2.19 17.84
CA GLN A 461 12.17 -1.66 18.61
C GLN A 461 12.69 -0.79 19.76
N GLU A 462 12.05 0.36 19.96
CA GLU A 462 12.30 1.29 21.07
C GLU A 462 10.97 1.57 21.78
N GLN A 463 11.00 1.77 23.10
CA GLN A 463 9.79 2.05 23.89
C GLN A 463 9.18 3.38 23.44
N ASP A 464 7.84 3.44 23.37
CA ASP A 464 7.07 4.64 23.00
C ASP A 464 7.49 5.26 21.65
N SER A 465 8.06 4.45 20.75
CA SER A 465 8.49 4.85 19.41
C SER A 465 7.69 4.09 18.34
N TYR A 466 7.11 4.84 17.39
CA TYR A 466 6.19 4.31 16.39
C TYR A 466 6.75 4.53 14.97
N PRO A 467 7.40 3.52 14.37
CA PRO A 467 8.07 3.65 13.07
C PRO A 467 7.10 3.64 11.89
N SER A 468 7.56 4.10 10.73
CA SER A 468 6.91 3.93 9.43
C SER A 468 7.48 2.72 8.70
N GLU A 469 6.92 2.41 7.53
CA GLU A 469 7.49 1.47 6.56
C GLU A 469 9.02 1.69 6.38
N PRO A 470 9.83 0.61 6.45
CA PRO A 470 11.28 0.68 6.29
C PRO A 470 11.71 0.57 4.82
N ILE A 471 12.04 1.69 4.18
CA ILE A 471 12.50 1.72 2.78
C ILE A 471 13.97 1.30 2.70
N PHE A 472 14.27 0.28 1.89
CA PHE A 472 15.64 -0.19 1.66
C PHE A 472 16.39 0.68 0.65
N VAL A 473 17.63 1.05 0.99
CA VAL A 473 18.56 1.74 0.09
C VAL A 473 19.87 0.96 0.04
N GLN A 474 20.23 0.47 -1.15
CA GLN A 474 21.43 -0.35 -1.32
C GLN A 474 22.71 0.47 -1.22
N THR A 475 23.74 -0.09 -0.58
CA THR A 475 25.10 0.43 -0.68
C THR A 475 25.56 0.39 -2.16
N PRO A 476 26.12 1.47 -2.73
CA PRO A 476 26.56 1.49 -4.12
C PRO A 476 27.51 0.33 -4.47
N ASN A 477 27.28 -0.30 -5.62
CA ASN A 477 28.06 -1.44 -6.13
C ASN A 477 28.03 -2.71 -5.28
N SER A 478 27.19 -2.79 -4.24
CA SER A 478 27.11 -4.01 -3.44
C SER A 478 26.53 -5.19 -4.21
N VAL A 479 27.04 -6.39 -3.92
CA VAL A 479 26.55 -7.67 -4.47
C VAL A 479 25.62 -8.40 -3.51
N GLU A 480 25.72 -8.13 -2.20
CA GLU A 480 24.91 -8.79 -1.19
C GLU A 480 23.50 -8.18 -1.16
N GLU A 481 22.50 -9.03 -0.94
CA GLU A 481 21.09 -8.66 -1.02
C GLU A 481 20.70 -7.63 0.06
N ASP A 482 21.28 -7.76 1.25
CA ASP A 482 20.99 -6.96 2.45
C ASP A 482 22.10 -5.96 2.83
N ASP A 483 23.04 -5.69 1.92
CA ASP A 483 24.04 -4.65 2.13
C ASP A 483 23.50 -3.28 1.68
N GLY A 484 23.09 -2.52 2.68
CA GLY A 484 22.44 -1.24 2.54
C GLY A 484 21.93 -0.75 3.89
N VAL A 485 21.06 0.25 3.84
CA VAL A 485 20.37 0.77 5.02
C VAL A 485 18.86 0.73 4.83
N LEU A 486 18.14 0.78 5.96
CA LEU A 486 16.70 1.02 5.99
C LEU A 486 16.45 2.44 6.50
N LEU A 487 15.53 3.13 5.83
CA LEU A 487 15.05 4.45 6.22
C LEU A 487 13.62 4.35 6.72
N SER A 488 13.35 4.83 7.94
CA SER A 488 12.01 4.84 8.53
C SER A 488 11.78 6.13 9.31
N ILE A 489 10.61 6.75 9.17
CA ILE A 489 10.21 7.89 9.99
C ILE A 489 9.64 7.35 11.29
N VAL A 490 10.16 7.81 12.43
CA VAL A 490 9.71 7.38 13.76
C VAL A 490 9.05 8.56 14.46
N VAL A 491 7.85 8.32 14.99
CA VAL A 491 7.16 9.24 15.89
C VAL A 491 7.49 8.85 17.32
N ASN A 492 7.97 9.80 18.11
CA ASN A 492 8.44 9.54 19.46
C ASN A 492 7.93 10.63 20.43
N PRO A 493 6.71 10.50 20.95
CA PRO A 493 6.07 11.53 21.76
C PRO A 493 6.46 11.49 23.25
N GLY A 494 7.53 10.79 23.62
CA GLY A 494 8.03 10.72 24.99
C GLY A 494 8.38 12.10 25.56
N ALA A 495 8.15 12.28 26.87
CA ALA A 495 8.60 13.48 27.57
C ALA A 495 10.13 13.57 27.49
N ASP A 496 10.65 14.78 27.23
CA ASP A 496 12.09 15.08 27.07
C ASP A 496 12.77 14.52 25.80
N GLN A 497 11.98 14.06 24.82
CA GLN A 497 12.49 13.59 23.51
C GLN A 497 11.97 14.47 22.37
N ARG A 498 12.71 14.50 21.25
CA ARG A 498 12.24 15.15 20.03
C ARG A 498 11.07 14.34 19.43
N PRO A 499 9.98 14.99 19.02
CA PRO A 499 8.72 14.33 18.68
C PRO A 499 8.76 13.42 17.44
N GLY A 500 9.77 13.56 16.60
CA GLY A 500 9.97 12.68 15.45
C GLY A 500 11.41 12.68 14.95
N PHE A 501 11.80 11.61 14.27
CA PHE A 501 13.12 11.48 13.66
C PHE A 501 13.10 10.55 12.45
N LEU A 502 14.04 10.76 11.52
CA LEU A 502 14.39 9.75 10.52
C LEU A 502 15.39 8.77 11.15
N LEU A 503 15.02 7.50 11.21
CA LEU A 503 15.86 6.40 11.64
C LEU A 503 16.60 5.79 10.45
N ILE A 504 17.89 5.50 10.63
CA ILE A 504 18.75 4.81 9.66
C ILE A 504 19.28 3.54 10.32
N LEU A 505 18.84 2.38 9.84
CA LEU A 505 19.29 1.07 10.32
C LEU A 505 20.21 0.40 9.29
N ASN A 506 21.20 -0.36 9.77
CA ASN A 506 21.92 -1.31 8.94
C ASN A 506 20.97 -2.44 8.53
N ALA A 507 20.78 -2.65 7.23
CA ALA A 507 19.83 -3.64 6.73
C ALA A 507 20.26 -5.09 7.03
N ARG A 508 21.53 -5.35 7.40
CA ARG A 508 22.01 -6.70 7.74
C ARG A 508 21.47 -7.20 9.08
N ASP A 509 21.54 -6.38 10.11
CA ASP A 509 21.29 -6.79 11.51
C ASP A 509 20.30 -5.88 12.25
N LEU A 510 19.76 -4.86 11.58
CA LEU A 510 18.88 -3.83 12.15
C LEU A 510 19.52 -3.02 13.29
N THR A 511 20.85 -2.97 13.35
CA THR A 511 21.55 -2.05 14.25
C THR A 511 21.36 -0.61 13.79
N GLU A 512 21.18 0.31 14.74
CA GLU A 512 21.05 1.72 14.42
C GLU A 512 22.40 2.31 13.99
N VAL A 513 22.40 2.98 12.84
CA VAL A 513 23.56 3.66 12.25
C VAL A 513 23.54 5.14 12.63
N ALA A 514 22.38 5.77 12.48
CA ALA A 514 22.16 7.17 12.79
C ALA A 514 20.66 7.47 12.93
N ARG A 515 20.35 8.62 13.51
CA ARG A 515 19.03 9.25 13.46
C ARG A 515 19.14 10.74 13.17
N ALA A 516 18.13 11.31 12.50
CA ALA A 516 18.02 12.74 12.23
C ALA A 516 16.72 13.28 12.84
N GLU A 517 16.86 13.97 13.97
CA GLU A 517 15.76 14.33 14.85
C GLU A 517 15.19 15.74 14.55
N VAL A 518 13.87 15.89 14.64
CA VAL A 518 13.15 17.14 14.34
C VAL A 518 12.27 17.59 15.51
N GLU A 519 12.04 18.90 15.64
CA GLU A 519 11.22 19.50 16.72
C GLU A 519 9.71 19.46 16.44
N VAL A 520 9.27 18.75 15.40
CA VAL A 520 7.86 18.72 14.97
C VAL A 520 7.35 17.28 14.96
N ILE A 521 6.11 17.10 15.41
CA ILE A 521 5.40 15.81 15.28
C ILE A 521 5.20 15.52 13.80
N ILE A 522 5.34 14.26 13.41
CA ILE A 522 5.07 13.76 12.07
C ILE A 522 3.89 12.78 12.17
N PRO A 523 2.76 12.99 11.48
CA PRO A 523 1.68 12.01 11.43
C PRO A 523 2.09 10.70 10.76
N VAL A 524 1.21 9.71 10.79
CA VAL A 524 1.40 8.44 10.08
C VAL A 524 1.67 8.67 8.59
N THR A 525 2.62 7.92 8.04
CA THR A 525 2.87 7.84 6.60
C THR A 525 2.75 6.39 6.14
N PHE A 526 2.13 6.16 4.99
CA PHE A 526 1.89 4.81 4.45
C PHE A 526 3.07 4.34 3.60
N HIS A 527 3.23 4.94 2.42
CA HIS A 527 4.26 4.55 1.46
C HIS A 527 5.09 5.72 0.98
N GLY A 528 6.15 5.39 0.25
CA GLY A 528 7.00 6.37 -0.37
C GLY A 528 8.16 5.71 -1.11
N MET A 529 9.18 6.51 -1.38
CA MET A 529 10.36 6.06 -2.09
C MET A 529 11.60 6.84 -1.67
N TYR A 530 12.76 6.26 -1.92
CA TYR A 530 14.02 6.97 -1.90
C TYR A 530 14.39 7.41 -3.33
N LYS A 531 14.63 8.71 -3.51
CA LYS A 531 15.15 9.33 -4.73
C LYS A 531 16.66 9.57 -4.54
N PRO A 532 17.54 8.80 -5.20
CA PRO A 532 18.98 8.97 -5.10
C PRO A 532 19.50 10.33 -5.58
#